data_AF-R6M433-F1
#
_entry.id   AF-R6M433-F1
#
_cell.length_a   1.000
_cell.length_b   1.000
_cell.length_c   1.000
_cell.angle_alpha   90.00
_cell.angle_beta   90.00
_cell.angle_gamma   90.00
#
_symmetry.space_group_name_H-M   'P 1'
#
loop_
_entity.id
_entity.type
_entity.pdbx_description
1 polymer ?
#
loop_
_entity_poly.entity_id
_entity_poly.type
_entity_poly.pdbx_seq_one_letter_code
_entity_poly.pdbx_strand_id
1 'polypeptide(L)'
;MYEFTKDCMIGIKEIDDEHKKLFDMINDAMVLTNETEDAESIAKNLIKGLKDYADVHFAHEEAYMKKINDPELERQVKEHKAFTEKINDFKLDISSAEASKKSLNELLVYIVNWLYKHILGSDIMIGRLSSSDNETENTNPFAFTDKYKTDIALIDDEHKHLFEIIEQTNELIHANLLHDKYDEIIHLLNELKTYTETHFSDEEALMEKISYPGLEAQKKAHSAFVDKLVHIDIDELDEIDSHQQTYLFELINYLLNWLSNHILGSDIKIGEYIKENNITID
;
A
#
# COMPACT_ATOMS: atom_id res chain seq x y z
N MET A 1 0.21 -17.56 11.92
CA MET A 1 0.41 -16.29 12.63
C MET A 1 0.89 -15.29 11.60
N TYR A 2 0.52 -14.03 11.76
CA TYR A 2 0.93 -12.96 10.85
C TYR A 2 2.21 -12.32 11.38
N GLU A 3 3.16 -12.07 10.49
CA GLU A 3 4.48 -11.55 10.87
C GLU A 3 4.65 -10.12 10.37
N PHE A 4 5.16 -9.27 11.25
CA PHE A 4 5.69 -7.97 10.88
C PHE A 4 7.07 -8.19 10.26
N THR A 5 7.13 -8.19 8.92
CA THR A 5 8.38 -8.42 8.17
C THR A 5 9.17 -7.12 8.01
N LYS A 6 10.39 -7.22 7.47
CA LYS A 6 11.19 -6.03 7.13
C LYS A 6 10.47 -5.11 6.13
N ASP A 7 9.59 -5.65 5.31
CA ASP A 7 8.87 -4.87 4.30
C ASP A 7 7.74 -4.04 4.92
N CYS A 8 7.30 -4.39 6.13
CA CYS A 8 6.40 -3.56 6.94
C CYS A 8 7.13 -2.44 7.70
N MET A 9 8.47 -2.38 7.65
CA MET A 9 9.24 -1.34 8.33
C MET A 9 9.25 -0.06 7.50
N ILE A 10 8.75 1.03 8.09
CA ILE A 10 8.73 2.34 7.44
C ILE A 10 9.97 3.17 7.80
N GLY A 11 10.73 2.75 8.83
CA GLY A 11 11.98 3.38 9.25
C GLY A 11 11.81 4.42 10.36
N ILE A 12 10.61 4.57 10.89
CA ILE A 12 10.30 5.43 12.04
C ILE A 12 10.10 4.50 13.24
N LYS A 13 11.14 4.40 14.09
CA LYS A 13 11.23 3.36 15.12
C LYS A 13 9.98 3.27 16.01
N GLU A 14 9.47 4.41 16.46
CA GLU A 14 8.29 4.47 17.31
C GLU A 14 7.05 3.87 16.60
N ILE A 15 6.81 4.24 15.35
CA ILE A 15 5.68 3.75 14.55
C ILE A 15 5.87 2.27 14.18
N ASP A 16 7.10 1.86 13.81
CA ASP A 16 7.43 0.46 13.54
C ASP A 16 7.19 -0.45 14.76
N ASP A 17 7.46 0.05 15.97
CA ASP A 17 7.20 -0.69 17.21
C ASP A 17 5.70 -0.74 17.54
N GLU A 18 4.94 0.29 17.18
CA GLU A 18 3.47 0.30 17.29
C GLU A 18 2.82 -0.67 16.31
N HIS A 19 3.28 -0.74 15.05
CA HIS A 19 2.84 -1.73 14.08
C HIS A 19 3.07 -3.16 14.60
N LYS A 20 4.26 -3.47 15.10
CA LYS A 20 4.54 -4.79 15.70
C LYS A 20 3.55 -5.12 16.81
N LYS A 21 3.20 -4.14 17.65
CA LYS A 21 2.25 -4.36 18.74
C LYS A 21 0.84 -4.66 18.23
N LEU A 22 0.40 -4.03 17.14
CA LEU A 22 -0.87 -4.37 16.47
C LEU A 22 -0.85 -5.82 15.97
N PHE A 23 0.25 -6.26 15.33
CA PHE A 23 0.42 -7.66 14.90
C PHE A 23 0.38 -8.64 16.08
N ASP A 24 1.05 -8.31 17.20
CA ASP A 24 1.03 -9.14 18.42
C ASP A 24 -0.38 -9.30 18.97
N MET A 25 -1.17 -8.21 19.05
CA MET A 25 -2.54 -8.26 19.55
C MET A 25 -3.46 -9.17 18.71
N ILE A 26 -3.27 -9.16 17.39
CA ILE A 26 -4.00 -10.04 16.47
C ILE A 26 -3.56 -11.49 16.69
N ASN A 27 -2.24 -11.75 16.73
CA ASN A 27 -1.71 -13.09 16.91
C ASN A 27 -2.14 -13.71 18.24
N ASP A 28 -2.13 -12.93 19.32
CA ASP A 28 -2.62 -13.35 20.64
C ASP A 28 -4.10 -13.77 20.57
N ALA A 29 -4.94 -12.99 19.89
CA ALA A 29 -6.35 -13.34 19.70
C ALA A 29 -6.54 -14.60 18.85
N MET A 30 -5.71 -14.81 17.82
CA MET A 30 -5.74 -16.04 17.01
C MET A 30 -5.36 -17.27 17.83
N VAL A 31 -4.33 -17.17 18.68
CA VAL A 31 -3.92 -18.27 19.57
C VAL A 31 -5.06 -18.63 20.52
N LEU A 32 -5.64 -17.64 21.20
CA LEU A 32 -6.76 -17.84 22.14
C LEU A 32 -7.99 -18.47 21.46
N THR A 33 -8.25 -18.13 20.19
CA THR A 33 -9.37 -18.69 19.40
C THR A 33 -9.17 -20.17 19.07
N ASN A 34 -7.93 -20.65 19.05
CA ASN A 34 -7.60 -22.06 18.85
C ASN A 34 -7.61 -22.86 20.16
N GLU A 35 -7.33 -22.21 21.28
CA GLU A 35 -7.20 -22.86 22.60
C GLU A 35 -8.50 -22.89 23.40
N THR A 36 -9.48 -22.04 23.06
CA THR A 36 -10.74 -21.90 23.81
C THR A 36 -11.96 -21.82 22.90
N GLU A 37 -13.14 -22.14 23.44
CA GLU A 37 -14.43 -21.97 22.75
C GLU A 37 -15.10 -20.60 23.05
N ASP A 38 -14.49 -19.77 23.90
CA ASP A 38 -15.05 -18.47 24.33
C ASP A 38 -14.72 -17.35 23.33
N ALA A 39 -15.21 -17.52 22.11
CA ALA A 39 -15.04 -16.54 21.03
C ALA A 39 -15.64 -15.16 21.37
N GLU A 40 -16.68 -15.12 22.22
CA GLU A 40 -17.32 -13.87 22.63
C GLU A 40 -16.40 -13.01 23.50
N SER A 41 -15.79 -13.59 24.53
CA SER A 41 -14.83 -12.89 25.39
C SER A 41 -13.60 -12.44 24.62
N ILE A 42 -13.06 -13.32 23.75
CA ILE A 42 -11.91 -12.98 22.90
C ILE A 42 -12.23 -11.80 21.98
N ALA A 43 -13.36 -11.85 21.28
CA ALA A 43 -13.77 -10.76 20.38
C ALA A 43 -13.95 -9.44 21.13
N LYS A 44 -14.61 -9.45 22.29
CA LYS A 44 -14.81 -8.24 23.11
C LYS A 44 -13.48 -7.65 23.57
N ASN A 45 -12.56 -8.48 24.04
CA ASN A 45 -11.24 -8.03 24.49
C ASN A 45 -10.39 -7.52 23.33
N LEU A 46 -10.39 -8.22 22.18
CA LEU A 46 -9.70 -7.79 20.97
C LEU A 46 -10.23 -6.45 20.48
N ILE A 47 -11.55 -6.31 20.29
CA ILE A 47 -12.17 -5.07 19.81
C ILE A 47 -11.86 -3.90 20.74
N LYS A 48 -11.98 -4.11 22.05
CA LYS A 48 -11.66 -3.07 23.03
C LYS A 48 -10.19 -2.68 22.96
N GLY A 49 -9.28 -3.65 23.03
CA GLY A 49 -7.85 -3.40 22.98
C GLY A 49 -7.43 -2.71 21.69
N LEU A 50 -7.97 -3.17 20.55
CA LEU A 50 -7.68 -2.62 19.24
C LEU A 50 -8.16 -1.18 19.10
N LYS A 51 -9.36 -0.84 19.60
CA LYS A 51 -9.84 0.55 19.63
C LYS A 51 -8.91 1.45 20.44
N ASP A 52 -8.62 1.05 21.68
CA ASP A 52 -7.79 1.85 22.58
C ASP A 52 -6.37 2.05 22.01
N TYR A 53 -5.80 1.03 21.36
CA TYR A 53 -4.45 1.08 20.81
C TYR A 53 -4.38 1.78 19.45
N ALA A 54 -5.33 1.51 18.55
CA ALA A 54 -5.38 2.13 17.23
C ALA A 54 -5.60 3.64 17.34
N ASP A 55 -6.46 4.10 18.26
CA ASP A 55 -6.68 5.54 18.49
C ASP A 55 -5.38 6.26 18.90
N VAL A 56 -4.55 5.62 19.74
CA VAL A 56 -3.26 6.18 20.17
C VAL A 56 -2.24 6.15 19.04
N HIS A 57 -2.13 5.03 18.34
CA HIS A 57 -1.22 4.84 17.21
C HIS A 57 -1.51 5.82 16.08
N PHE A 58 -2.76 5.91 15.61
CA PHE A 58 -3.15 6.86 14.55
C PHE A 58 -2.90 8.30 14.98
N ALA A 59 -3.16 8.66 16.23
CA ALA A 59 -2.86 10.00 16.73
C ALA A 59 -1.35 10.31 16.73
N HIS A 60 -0.50 9.33 17.04
CA HIS A 60 0.96 9.49 16.96
C HIS A 60 1.44 9.62 15.53
N GLU A 61 0.96 8.77 14.62
CA GLU A 61 1.31 8.79 13.21
C GLU A 61 0.86 10.08 12.53
N GLU A 62 -0.40 10.47 12.68
CA GLU A 62 -0.94 11.71 12.12
C GLU A 62 -0.21 12.94 12.67
N ALA A 63 0.18 12.93 13.95
CA ALA A 63 1.00 13.99 14.53
C ALA A 63 2.40 14.04 13.92
N TYR A 64 3.00 12.89 13.62
CA TYR A 64 4.28 12.80 12.92
C TYR A 64 4.18 13.32 11.48
N MET A 65 3.20 12.83 10.71
CA MET A 65 2.91 13.29 9.35
C MET A 65 2.67 14.80 9.30
N LYS A 66 1.86 15.32 10.23
CA LYS A 66 1.61 16.77 10.35
C LYS A 66 2.88 17.55 10.65
N LYS A 67 3.79 17.02 11.48
CA LYS A 67 5.06 17.67 11.82
C LYS A 67 5.97 17.83 10.60
N ILE A 68 5.94 16.87 9.68
CA ILE A 68 6.76 16.90 8.46
C ILE A 68 6.04 17.49 7.25
N ASN A 69 4.79 17.96 7.42
CA ASN A 69 3.90 18.39 6.34
C ASN A 69 3.75 17.32 5.25
N ASP A 70 3.51 16.09 5.67
CA ASP A 70 3.32 14.97 4.74
C ASP A 70 2.04 15.18 3.91
N PRO A 71 2.12 15.16 2.56
CA PRO A 71 0.95 15.37 1.70
C PRO A 71 -0.10 14.27 1.82
N GLU A 72 0.25 13.07 2.31
CA GLU A 72 -0.71 11.96 2.44
C GLU A 72 -1.54 12.05 3.73
N LEU A 73 -1.27 13.02 4.60
CA LEU A 73 -1.92 13.13 5.91
C LEU A 73 -3.45 13.12 5.79
N GLU A 74 -4.01 13.96 4.91
CA GLU A 74 -5.47 14.04 4.78
C GLU A 74 -6.09 12.74 4.29
N ARG A 75 -5.37 11.98 3.46
CA ARG A 75 -5.81 10.69 2.95
C ARG A 75 -5.75 9.63 4.04
N GLN A 76 -4.62 9.50 4.74
CA GLN A 76 -4.45 8.47 5.78
C GLN A 76 -5.41 8.70 6.96
N VAL A 77 -5.69 9.95 7.35
CA VAL A 77 -6.75 10.29 8.33
C VAL A 77 -8.12 9.74 7.92
N LYS A 78 -8.46 9.78 6.62
CA LYS A 78 -9.73 9.20 6.13
C LYS A 78 -9.71 7.67 6.26
N GLU A 79 -8.58 7.02 5.99
CA GLU A 79 -8.42 5.56 6.13
C GLU A 79 -8.53 5.12 7.59
N HIS A 80 -7.85 5.81 8.50
CA HIS A 80 -7.93 5.58 9.96
C HIS A 80 -9.36 5.72 10.46
N LYS A 81 -10.06 6.78 10.03
CA LYS A 81 -11.45 7.01 10.41
C LYS A 81 -12.35 5.88 9.91
N ALA A 82 -12.20 5.47 8.65
CA ALA A 82 -13.00 4.37 8.09
C ALA A 82 -12.76 3.04 8.82
N PHE A 83 -11.51 2.74 9.18
CA PHE A 83 -11.18 1.58 10.00
C PHE A 83 -11.83 1.66 11.38
N THR A 84 -11.68 2.81 12.05
CA THR A 84 -12.25 3.06 13.38
C THR A 84 -13.77 2.90 13.40
N GLU A 85 -14.46 3.45 12.39
CA GLU A 85 -15.91 3.27 12.20
C GLU A 85 -16.26 1.78 11.99
N LYS A 86 -15.52 1.08 11.13
CA LYS A 86 -15.76 -0.36 10.88
C LYS A 86 -15.60 -1.22 12.13
N ILE A 87 -14.57 -0.97 12.95
CA ILE A 87 -14.35 -1.69 14.22
C ILE A 87 -15.39 -1.28 15.27
N ASN A 88 -15.86 -0.03 15.25
CA ASN A 88 -16.93 0.43 16.13
C ASN A 88 -18.29 -0.21 15.83
N ASP A 89 -18.59 -0.40 14.55
CA ASP A 89 -19.86 -0.96 14.08
C ASP A 89 -19.88 -2.49 14.02
N PHE A 90 -18.73 -3.15 14.22
CA PHE A 90 -18.64 -4.59 14.21
C PHE A 90 -19.51 -5.21 15.31
N LYS A 91 -20.38 -6.15 14.92
CA LYS A 91 -21.24 -6.91 15.82
C LYS A 91 -20.91 -8.39 15.70
N LEU A 92 -20.49 -8.98 16.81
CA LEU A 92 -20.24 -10.41 16.88
C LEU A 92 -21.55 -11.20 16.73
N ASP A 93 -21.55 -12.23 15.88
CA ASP A 93 -22.66 -13.18 15.81
C ASP A 93 -22.60 -14.15 17.01
N ILE A 94 -23.52 -13.98 17.96
CA ILE A 94 -23.63 -14.81 19.17
C ILE A 94 -24.76 -15.85 19.08
N SER A 95 -25.26 -16.15 17.87
CA SER A 95 -26.36 -17.11 17.69
C SER A 95 -25.99 -18.55 18.05
N SER A 96 -24.71 -18.90 17.91
CA SER A 96 -24.13 -20.19 18.31
C SER A 96 -22.62 -20.07 18.47
N ALA A 97 -21.98 -20.99 19.19
CA ALA A 97 -20.53 -21.00 19.35
C ALA A 97 -19.79 -21.05 18.00
N GLU A 98 -20.30 -21.83 17.04
CA GLU A 98 -19.74 -21.93 15.68
C GLU A 98 -19.87 -20.59 14.93
N ALA A 99 -21.04 -19.93 15.03
CA ALA A 99 -21.25 -18.63 14.42
C ALA A 99 -20.35 -17.54 15.03
N SER A 100 -20.15 -17.58 16.36
CA SER A 100 -19.24 -16.65 17.05
C SER A 100 -17.79 -16.85 16.62
N LYS A 101 -17.33 -18.10 16.53
CA LYS A 101 -15.99 -18.41 16.05
C LYS A 101 -15.78 -17.98 14.61
N LYS A 102 -16.76 -18.23 13.73
CA LYS A 102 -16.72 -17.77 12.34
C LYS A 102 -16.66 -16.25 12.24
N SER A 103 -17.54 -15.54 12.97
CA SER A 103 -17.60 -14.08 12.98
C SER A 103 -16.30 -13.46 13.52
N LEU A 104 -15.68 -14.05 14.55
CA LEU A 104 -14.37 -13.65 15.05
C LEU A 104 -13.26 -13.87 14.01
N ASN A 105 -13.26 -15.01 13.32
CA ASN A 105 -12.28 -15.26 12.26
C ASN A 105 -12.42 -14.27 11.10
N GLU A 106 -13.64 -13.92 10.69
CA GLU A 106 -13.89 -12.90 9.67
C GLU A 106 -13.37 -11.51 10.11
N LEU A 107 -13.54 -11.15 11.38
CA LEU A 107 -12.97 -9.94 11.95
C LEU A 107 -11.43 -9.95 11.91
N LEU A 108 -10.80 -11.04 12.36
CA LEU A 108 -9.34 -11.18 12.36
C LEU A 108 -8.76 -11.06 10.95
N VAL A 109 -9.38 -11.72 9.97
CA VAL A 109 -8.99 -11.63 8.56
C VAL A 109 -9.13 -10.19 8.05
N TYR A 110 -10.23 -9.51 8.38
CA TYR A 110 -10.41 -8.11 8.00
C TYR A 110 -9.32 -7.21 8.58
N ILE A 111 -9.07 -7.28 9.89
CA ILE A 111 -8.07 -6.42 10.57
C ILE A 111 -6.69 -6.62 9.95
N VAL A 112 -6.29 -7.86 9.75
CA VAL A 112 -4.96 -8.19 9.20
C VAL A 112 -4.82 -7.70 7.77
N ASN A 113 -5.84 -7.92 6.95
CA ASN A 113 -5.80 -7.47 5.57
C ASN A 113 -5.76 -5.94 5.50
N TRP A 114 -6.53 -5.26 6.35
CA TRP A 114 -6.45 -3.80 6.45
C TRP A 114 -5.05 -3.35 6.89
N LEU A 115 -4.50 -3.95 7.95
CA LEU A 115 -3.21 -3.57 8.50
C LEU A 115 -2.07 -3.74 7.49
N TYR A 116 -2.00 -4.89 6.79
CA TYR A 116 -1.01 -5.08 5.73
C TYR A 116 -1.18 -4.09 4.57
N LYS A 117 -2.41 -3.88 4.10
CA LYS A 117 -2.67 -2.97 2.97
C LYS A 117 -2.33 -1.53 3.33
N HIS A 118 -2.66 -1.11 4.55
CA HIS A 118 -2.40 0.23 5.01
C HIS A 118 -0.91 0.46 5.20
N ILE A 119 -0.20 -0.41 5.93
CA ILE A 119 1.25 -0.27 6.11
C ILE A 119 2.00 -0.30 4.78
N LEU A 120 1.70 -1.26 3.91
CA LEU A 120 2.43 -1.47 2.65
C LEU A 120 1.98 -0.54 1.50
N GLY A 121 0.79 0.06 1.60
CA GLY A 121 0.22 0.92 0.57
C GLY A 121 0.14 2.40 0.94
N SER A 122 0.22 2.72 2.23
CA SER A 122 0.10 4.07 2.80
C SER A 122 1.29 4.40 3.70
N ASP A 123 1.49 3.70 4.81
CA ASP A 123 2.41 4.15 5.88
C ASP A 123 3.87 4.11 5.43
N ILE A 124 4.22 3.18 4.53
CA ILE A 124 5.54 3.11 3.91
C ILE A 124 5.92 4.40 3.17
N MET A 125 4.95 5.23 2.81
CA MET A 125 5.15 6.49 2.11
C MET A 125 5.41 7.67 3.04
N ILE A 126 5.18 7.51 4.35
CA ILE A 126 5.34 8.58 5.34
C ILE A 126 6.78 9.11 5.31
N GLY A 127 6.90 10.42 5.10
CA GLY A 127 8.16 11.15 5.00
C GLY A 127 8.94 10.93 3.71
N ARG A 128 8.46 10.07 2.81
CA ARG A 128 9.07 9.86 1.48
C ARG A 128 8.54 10.82 0.42
N LEU A 129 7.53 11.61 0.77
CA LEU A 129 6.87 12.57 -0.10
C LEU A 129 7.24 14.04 0.21
N SER A 130 8.10 14.26 1.20
CA SER A 130 8.46 15.61 1.63
C SER A 130 9.27 16.35 0.55
N SER A 131 8.88 17.61 0.37
CA SER A 131 9.24 18.48 -0.77
C SER A 131 10.74 18.73 -0.87
N SER A 132 11.27 18.51 -2.07
CA SER A 132 12.65 18.82 -2.48
C SER A 132 13.74 18.17 -1.62
N ASP A 133 14.17 16.99 -2.05
CA ASP A 133 15.61 16.76 -2.02
C ASP A 133 16.26 17.94 -2.75
N ASN A 134 17.24 18.54 -2.08
CA ASN A 134 18.17 19.47 -2.68
C ASN A 134 19.05 18.70 -3.69
N GLU A 135 18.47 18.08 -4.71
CA GLU A 135 19.19 17.66 -5.89
C GLU A 135 19.23 18.86 -6.83
N THR A 136 20.38 19.52 -6.78
CA THR A 136 20.85 20.52 -7.73
C THR A 136 21.06 19.95 -9.14
N GLU A 137 20.18 19.08 -9.62
CA GLU A 137 20.15 18.66 -11.01
C GLU A 137 18.71 18.64 -11.53
N ASN A 138 18.59 19.15 -12.75
CA ASN A 138 17.38 19.24 -13.55
C ASN A 138 16.95 17.82 -13.99
N THR A 139 16.61 16.94 -13.04
CA THR A 139 16.25 15.54 -13.29
C THR A 139 14.73 15.40 -13.34
N ASN A 140 14.23 14.94 -14.48
CA ASN A 140 12.82 14.59 -14.67
C ASN A 140 12.42 13.50 -13.64
N PRO A 141 11.48 13.79 -12.70
CA PRO A 141 11.11 12.82 -11.65
C PRO A 141 10.41 11.58 -12.22
N PHE A 142 9.90 11.65 -13.45
CA PHE A 142 9.28 10.54 -14.17
C PHE A 142 10.28 9.71 -14.99
N ALA A 143 11.57 10.04 -14.98
CA ALA A 143 12.56 9.28 -15.73
C ALA A 143 12.99 8.02 -14.97
N PHE A 144 12.92 6.87 -15.64
CA PHE A 144 13.62 5.67 -15.19
C PHE A 144 15.14 5.90 -15.31
N THR A 145 15.84 5.83 -14.18
CA THR A 145 17.29 6.07 -14.07
C THR A 145 17.99 4.86 -13.47
N ASP A 146 19.33 4.86 -13.48
CA ASP A 146 20.14 3.73 -12.98
C ASP A 146 19.83 3.34 -11.52
N LYS A 147 19.29 4.26 -10.70
CA LYS A 147 18.90 3.96 -9.32
C LYS A 147 17.73 2.97 -9.20
N TYR A 148 16.93 2.79 -10.25
CA TYR A 148 15.78 1.90 -10.28
C TYR A 148 16.07 0.54 -10.94
N LYS A 149 17.33 0.29 -11.34
CA LYS A 149 17.71 -0.99 -11.96
C LYS A 149 17.73 -2.10 -10.93
N THR A 150 17.00 -3.17 -11.26
CA THR A 150 16.95 -4.43 -10.52
C THR A 150 18.01 -5.43 -11.01
N ASP A 151 18.73 -5.11 -12.10
CA ASP A 151 19.60 -6.04 -12.84
C ASP A 151 18.84 -7.24 -13.47
N ILE A 152 17.51 -7.14 -13.58
CA ILE A 152 16.63 -8.13 -14.23
C ILE A 152 15.99 -7.46 -15.45
N ALA A 153 16.43 -7.84 -16.65
CA ALA A 153 16.08 -7.12 -17.89
C ALA A 153 14.57 -7.00 -18.15
N LEU A 154 13.80 -8.08 -17.90
CA LEU A 154 12.35 -8.08 -18.04
C LEU A 154 11.70 -7.03 -17.14
N ILE A 155 12.03 -7.06 -15.85
CA ILE A 155 11.50 -6.16 -14.82
C ILE A 155 11.93 -4.71 -15.09
N ASP A 156 13.20 -4.48 -15.46
CA ASP A 156 13.70 -3.14 -15.79
C ASP A 156 13.00 -2.55 -17.04
N ASP A 157 12.63 -3.38 -18.01
CA ASP A 157 11.90 -2.93 -19.21
C ASP A 157 10.43 -2.62 -18.88
N GLU A 158 9.80 -3.42 -18.02
CA GLU A 158 8.44 -3.16 -17.52
C GLU A 158 8.38 -1.88 -16.66
N HIS A 159 9.35 -1.69 -15.76
CA HIS A 159 9.45 -0.46 -14.97
C HIS A 159 9.56 0.78 -15.87
N LYS A 160 10.43 0.75 -16.89
CA LYS A 160 10.54 1.87 -17.85
C LYS A 160 9.19 2.20 -18.47
N HIS A 161 8.43 1.19 -18.89
CA HIS A 161 7.13 1.42 -19.49
C HIS A 161 6.12 2.00 -18.50
N LEU A 162 6.11 1.52 -17.25
CA LEU A 162 5.29 2.12 -16.19
C LEU A 162 5.63 3.61 -15.96
N PHE A 163 6.92 3.95 -15.89
CA PHE A 163 7.37 5.34 -15.80
C PHE A 163 6.92 6.17 -17.01
N GLU A 164 6.98 5.63 -18.23
CA GLU A 164 6.52 6.29 -19.45
C GLU A 164 5.01 6.57 -19.44
N ILE A 165 4.17 5.63 -18.97
CA ILE A 165 2.72 5.83 -18.86
C ILE A 165 2.41 6.95 -17.84
N ILE A 166 3.09 6.93 -16.69
CA ILE A 166 2.92 7.95 -15.64
C ILE A 166 3.38 9.33 -16.16
N GLU A 167 4.50 9.39 -16.90
CA GLU A 167 5.00 10.61 -17.53
C GLU A 167 3.98 11.19 -18.53
N GLN A 168 3.48 10.38 -19.46
CA GLN A 168 2.48 10.79 -20.45
C GLN A 168 1.19 11.29 -19.79
N THR A 169 0.75 10.61 -18.73
CA THR A 169 -0.42 11.01 -17.95
C THR A 169 -0.18 12.39 -17.32
N ASN A 170 0.99 12.61 -16.72
CA ASN A 170 1.36 13.89 -16.13
C ASN A 170 1.43 15.04 -17.17
N GLU A 171 1.96 14.78 -18.38
CA GLU A 171 1.97 15.75 -19.47
C GLU A 171 0.57 16.18 -19.88
N LEU A 172 -0.37 15.23 -20.02
CA LEU A 172 -1.77 15.52 -20.35
C LEU A 172 -2.48 16.31 -19.26
N ILE A 173 -2.22 16.01 -17.99
CA ILE A 173 -2.78 16.77 -16.85
C ILE A 173 -2.38 18.25 -16.93
N HIS A 174 -1.13 18.53 -17.35
CA HIS A 174 -0.58 19.88 -17.49
C HIS A 174 -0.90 20.57 -18.83
N ALA A 175 -1.50 19.86 -19.80
CA ALA A 175 -1.85 20.42 -21.09
C ALA A 175 -3.05 21.39 -21.01
N ASN A 176 -2.98 22.50 -21.76
CA ASN A 176 -4.02 23.54 -21.85
C ASN A 176 -5.22 23.16 -22.75
N LEU A 177 -5.58 21.87 -22.81
CA LEU A 177 -6.73 21.35 -23.56
C LEU A 177 -7.81 20.94 -22.55
N LEU A 178 -9.10 21.16 -22.80
CA LEU A 178 -10.12 21.09 -21.72
C LEU A 178 -11.12 19.92 -21.81
N HIS A 179 -11.45 19.38 -22.99
CA HIS A 179 -12.45 18.31 -23.09
C HIS A 179 -11.84 16.95 -23.43
N ASP A 180 -11.14 16.84 -24.56
CA ASP A 180 -10.61 15.55 -25.02
C ASP A 180 -9.47 14.99 -24.14
N LYS A 181 -8.84 15.83 -23.31
CA LYS A 181 -7.70 15.38 -22.48
C LYS A 181 -8.11 14.42 -21.37
N TYR A 182 -9.34 14.52 -20.86
CA TYR A 182 -9.76 13.69 -19.74
C TYR A 182 -10.06 12.27 -20.21
N ASP A 183 -10.66 12.11 -21.39
CA ASP A 183 -10.83 10.80 -22.02
C ASP A 183 -9.47 10.11 -22.24
N GLU A 184 -8.46 10.87 -22.70
CA GLU A 184 -7.10 10.36 -22.89
C GLU A 184 -6.40 10.04 -21.55
N ILE A 185 -6.58 10.87 -20.52
CA ILE A 185 -6.08 10.57 -19.16
C ILE A 185 -6.71 9.28 -18.62
N ILE A 186 -8.02 9.11 -18.79
CA ILE A 186 -8.73 7.89 -18.39
C ILE A 186 -8.20 6.68 -19.16
N HIS A 187 -7.92 6.85 -20.45
CA HIS A 187 -7.32 5.78 -21.25
C HIS A 187 -5.94 5.37 -20.70
N LEU A 188 -5.06 6.34 -20.42
CA LEU A 188 -3.74 6.07 -19.84
C LEU A 188 -3.81 5.49 -18.43
N LEU A 189 -4.76 5.90 -17.58
CA LEU A 189 -4.95 5.31 -16.25
C LEU A 189 -5.41 3.84 -16.35
N ASN A 190 -6.26 3.51 -17.32
CA ASN A 190 -6.66 2.13 -17.58
C ASN A 190 -5.52 1.28 -18.15
N GLU A 191 -4.69 1.88 -19.02
CA GLU A 191 -3.45 1.27 -19.50
C GLU A 191 -2.49 1.00 -18.35
N LEU A 192 -2.23 2.00 -17.50
CA LEU A 192 -1.39 1.88 -16.30
C LEU A 192 -1.86 0.74 -15.41
N LYS A 193 -3.16 0.66 -15.13
CA LYS A 193 -3.74 -0.40 -14.32
C LYS A 193 -3.51 -1.78 -14.94
N THR A 194 -3.83 -1.93 -16.22
CA THR A 194 -3.69 -3.23 -16.91
C THR A 194 -2.23 -3.67 -16.99
N TYR A 195 -1.32 -2.71 -17.25
CA TYR A 195 0.10 -3.00 -17.34
C TYR A 195 0.72 -3.28 -15.97
N THR A 196 0.29 -2.59 -14.93
CA THR A 196 0.68 -2.87 -13.53
C THR A 196 0.30 -4.28 -13.11
N GLU A 197 -0.92 -4.73 -13.42
CA GLU A 197 -1.36 -6.11 -13.14
C GLU A 197 -0.49 -7.15 -13.88
N THR A 198 -0.09 -6.85 -15.12
CA THR A 198 0.79 -7.72 -15.92
C THR A 198 2.18 -7.79 -15.31
N HIS A 199 2.80 -6.63 -15.06
CA HIS A 199 4.11 -6.50 -14.44
C HIS A 199 4.20 -7.26 -13.11
N PHE A 200 3.25 -7.04 -12.20
CA PHE A 200 3.23 -7.77 -10.92
C PHE A 200 3.06 -9.27 -11.12
N SER A 201 2.26 -9.72 -12.09
CA SER A 201 2.15 -11.15 -12.39
C SER A 201 3.47 -11.74 -12.87
N ASP A 202 4.22 -11.03 -13.71
CA ASP A 202 5.51 -11.47 -14.23
C ASP A 202 6.59 -11.49 -13.14
N GLU A 203 6.62 -10.47 -12.28
CA GLU A 203 7.51 -10.40 -11.11
C GLU A 203 7.19 -11.49 -10.08
N GLU A 204 5.92 -11.72 -9.75
CA GLU A 204 5.49 -12.76 -8.82
C GLU A 204 5.82 -14.17 -9.35
N ALA A 205 5.63 -14.40 -10.66
CA ALA A 205 6.01 -15.66 -11.29
C ALA A 205 7.52 -15.89 -11.24
N LEU A 206 8.32 -14.83 -11.43
CA LEU A 206 9.76 -14.88 -11.27
C LEU A 206 10.16 -15.19 -9.81
N MET A 207 9.61 -14.45 -8.85
CA MET A 207 9.83 -14.66 -7.42
C MET A 207 9.47 -16.09 -6.99
N GLU A 208 8.36 -16.64 -7.47
CA GLU A 208 7.96 -18.02 -7.20
C GLU A 208 8.98 -19.01 -7.79
N LYS A 209 9.39 -18.81 -9.06
CA LYS A 209 10.39 -19.66 -9.74
C LYS A 209 11.71 -19.72 -8.99
N ILE A 210 12.16 -18.60 -8.41
CA ILE A 210 13.42 -18.53 -7.67
C ILE A 210 13.27 -18.81 -6.16
N SER A 211 12.05 -19.13 -5.70
CA SER A 211 11.72 -19.32 -4.29
C SER A 211 12.13 -18.14 -3.42
N TYR A 212 11.82 -16.92 -3.88
CA TYR A 212 12.18 -15.69 -3.19
C TYR A 212 11.45 -15.58 -1.84
N PRO A 213 12.16 -15.41 -0.71
CA PRO A 213 11.55 -15.39 0.62
C PRO A 213 10.55 -14.24 0.85
N GLY A 214 10.69 -13.12 0.13
CA GLY A 214 9.85 -11.93 0.29
C GLY A 214 8.53 -11.96 -0.51
N LEU A 215 8.28 -13.02 -1.28
CA LEU A 215 7.14 -13.12 -2.20
C LEU A 215 5.79 -12.75 -1.56
N GLU A 216 5.48 -13.35 -0.40
CA GLU A 216 4.19 -13.13 0.26
C GLU A 216 3.97 -11.70 0.75
N ALA A 217 5.05 -10.98 1.07
CA ALA A 217 4.97 -9.58 1.47
C ALA A 217 4.77 -8.68 0.25
N GLN A 218 5.53 -8.90 -0.84
CA GLN A 218 5.37 -8.16 -2.09
C GLN A 218 3.99 -8.38 -2.72
N LYS A 219 3.48 -9.62 -2.79
CA LYS A 219 2.11 -9.90 -3.28
C LYS A 219 1.04 -9.08 -2.56
N LYS A 220 1.19 -8.86 -1.26
CA LYS A 220 0.26 -8.01 -0.48
C LYS A 220 0.39 -6.54 -0.83
N ALA A 221 1.62 -6.05 -1.02
CA ALA A 221 1.86 -4.69 -1.49
C ALA A 221 1.27 -4.47 -2.90
N HIS A 222 1.50 -5.40 -3.83
CA HIS A 222 0.94 -5.39 -5.18
C HIS A 222 -0.59 -5.37 -5.14
N SER A 223 -1.19 -6.28 -4.35
CA SER A 223 -2.64 -6.32 -4.18
C SER A 223 -3.21 -5.03 -3.59
N ALA A 224 -2.51 -4.41 -2.64
CA ALA A 224 -2.91 -3.12 -2.05
C ALA A 224 -2.87 -2.00 -3.09
N PHE A 225 -1.84 -1.98 -3.94
CA PHE A 225 -1.70 -1.00 -5.01
C PHE A 225 -2.74 -1.18 -6.12
N VAL A 226 -2.98 -2.42 -6.58
CA VAL A 226 -4.04 -2.71 -7.56
C VAL A 226 -5.41 -2.36 -7.00
N ASP A 227 -5.70 -2.70 -5.74
CA ASP A 227 -6.94 -2.29 -5.09
C ASP A 227 -7.09 -0.77 -5.06
N LYS A 228 -5.99 -0.04 -4.80
CA LYS A 228 -5.99 1.43 -4.86
C LYS A 228 -6.34 1.93 -6.26
N LEU A 229 -5.76 1.34 -7.31
CA LEU A 229 -6.05 1.68 -8.71
C LEU A 229 -7.51 1.38 -9.09
N VAL A 230 -8.10 0.30 -8.59
CA VAL A 230 -9.50 -0.09 -8.84
C VAL A 230 -10.49 0.88 -8.20
N HIS A 231 -10.15 1.46 -7.05
CA HIS A 231 -11.00 2.40 -6.32
C HIS A 231 -10.73 3.87 -6.65
N ILE A 232 -9.92 4.14 -7.69
CA ILE A 232 -9.87 5.48 -8.30
C ILE A 232 -11.26 5.72 -8.87
N ASP A 233 -11.98 6.67 -8.28
CA ASP A 233 -13.31 7.04 -8.76
C ASP A 233 -13.16 7.91 -10.00
N ILE A 234 -13.12 7.23 -11.15
CA ILE A 234 -13.04 7.86 -12.47
C ILE A 234 -14.38 8.54 -12.80
N ASP A 235 -15.49 8.12 -12.20
CA ASP A 235 -16.82 8.70 -12.44
C ASP A 235 -17.00 10.05 -11.71
N GLU A 236 -16.20 10.34 -10.66
CA GLU A 236 -16.08 11.69 -10.07
C GLU A 236 -15.42 12.72 -11.02
N LEU A 237 -14.89 12.29 -12.17
CA LEU A 237 -14.28 13.16 -13.19
C LEU A 237 -15.29 13.81 -14.16
N ASP A 238 -16.59 13.46 -14.06
CA ASP A 238 -17.64 13.96 -14.96
C ASP A 238 -18.20 15.36 -14.58
N GLU A 239 -17.89 15.90 -13.39
CA GLU A 239 -18.31 17.25 -12.98
C GLU A 239 -17.14 18.27 -13.01
N ILE A 240 -17.22 19.23 -13.95
CA ILE A 240 -16.20 20.25 -14.22
C ILE A 240 -16.09 21.23 -13.03
N ASP A 241 -15.13 20.99 -12.13
CA ASP A 241 -14.62 21.98 -11.18
C ASP A 241 -13.11 21.76 -10.90
N SER A 242 -12.44 22.82 -10.43
CA SER A 242 -11.07 22.92 -9.92
C SER A 242 -10.59 21.78 -9.00
N HIS A 243 -11.51 21.03 -8.42
CA HIS A 243 -11.24 19.83 -7.62
C HIS A 243 -10.64 18.69 -8.46
N GLN A 244 -10.99 18.57 -9.74
CA GLN A 244 -10.54 17.49 -10.62
C GLN A 244 -9.04 17.53 -10.90
N GLN A 245 -8.51 18.72 -11.20
CA GLN A 245 -7.10 18.87 -11.53
C GLN A 245 -6.22 18.64 -10.29
N THR A 246 -6.70 19.06 -9.12
CA THR A 246 -6.04 18.78 -7.84
C THR A 246 -5.99 17.27 -7.57
N TYR A 247 -7.11 16.56 -7.75
CA TYR A 247 -7.18 15.11 -7.60
C TYR A 247 -6.21 14.37 -8.53
N LEU A 248 -6.16 14.75 -9.81
CA LEU A 248 -5.26 14.13 -10.79
C LEU A 248 -3.78 14.37 -10.44
N PHE A 249 -3.43 15.55 -9.91
CA PHE A 249 -2.09 15.81 -9.40
C PHE A 249 -1.75 14.94 -8.18
N GLU A 250 -2.66 14.84 -7.22
CA GLU A 250 -2.48 13.97 -6.04
C GLU A 250 -2.32 12.51 -6.47
N LEU A 251 -3.15 12.05 -7.40
CA LEU A 251 -3.10 10.70 -7.94
C LEU A 251 -1.76 10.42 -8.63
N ILE A 252 -1.31 11.27 -9.56
CA ILE A 252 -0.08 10.98 -10.30
C ILE A 252 1.15 11.03 -9.39
N ASN A 253 1.15 11.92 -8.39
CA ASN A 253 2.18 11.94 -7.36
C ASN A 253 2.16 10.66 -6.54
N TYR A 254 1.00 10.18 -6.10
CA TYR A 254 0.89 8.92 -5.40
C TYR A 254 1.45 7.75 -6.22
N LEU A 255 1.05 7.65 -7.50
CA LEU A 255 1.48 6.58 -8.41
C LEU A 255 3.00 6.58 -8.62
N LEU A 256 3.57 7.74 -8.97
CA LEU A 256 5.01 7.88 -9.19
C LEU A 256 5.81 7.52 -7.94
N ASN A 257 5.39 8.03 -6.79
CA ASN A 257 6.11 7.82 -5.55
C ASN A 257 5.97 6.37 -5.07
N TRP A 258 4.80 5.75 -5.21
CA TRP A 258 4.61 4.36 -4.80
C TRP A 258 5.52 3.47 -5.63
N LEU A 259 5.48 3.62 -6.96
CA LEU A 259 6.34 2.86 -7.88
C LEU A 259 7.83 3.06 -7.53
N SER A 260 8.27 4.32 -7.41
CA SER A 260 9.68 4.63 -7.11
C SER A 260 10.15 4.02 -5.79
N ASN A 261 9.32 4.12 -4.74
CA ASN A 261 9.65 3.58 -3.42
C ASN A 261 9.56 2.05 -3.38
N HIS A 262 8.64 1.46 -4.13
CA HIS A 262 8.48 0.02 -4.24
C HIS A 262 9.72 -0.60 -4.90
N ILE A 263 10.17 -0.05 -6.03
CA ILE A 263 11.38 -0.51 -6.72
C ILE A 263 12.60 -0.43 -5.81
N LEU A 264 12.82 0.74 -5.18
CA LEU A 264 13.98 0.97 -4.32
C LEU A 264 13.95 0.13 -3.04
N GLY A 265 12.77 -0.10 -2.49
CA GLY A 265 12.58 -0.76 -1.20
C GLY A 265 12.36 -2.27 -1.29
N SER A 266 11.93 -2.78 -2.44
CA SER A 266 11.47 -4.16 -2.61
C SER A 266 12.13 -4.81 -3.83
N ASP A 267 11.92 -4.29 -5.04
CA ASP A 267 12.19 -5.04 -6.27
C ASP A 267 13.70 -5.20 -6.53
N ILE A 268 14.49 -4.19 -6.14
CA ILE A 268 15.96 -4.28 -6.19
C ILE A 268 16.47 -5.48 -5.37
N LYS A 269 15.81 -5.84 -4.26
CA LYS A 269 16.22 -6.97 -3.41
C LYS A 269 16.06 -8.31 -4.14
N ILE A 270 15.19 -8.40 -5.15
CA ILE A 270 15.06 -9.61 -5.97
C ILE A 270 16.35 -9.82 -6.76
N GLY A 271 16.86 -8.77 -7.41
CA GLY A 271 18.14 -8.80 -8.12
C GLY A 271 19.31 -9.14 -7.21
N GLU A 272 19.37 -8.50 -6.03
CA GLU A 272 20.37 -8.81 -5.01
C GLU A 272 20.32 -10.28 -4.59
N TYR A 273 19.12 -10.82 -4.33
CA TYR A 273 18.93 -12.21 -3.95
C TYR A 273 19.39 -13.19 -5.04
N ILE A 274 19.07 -12.92 -6.30
CA ILE A 274 19.52 -13.72 -7.45
C ILE A 274 21.05 -13.76 -7.49
N LYS A 275 21.70 -12.61 -7.32
CA LYS A 275 23.16 -12.47 -7.35
C LYS A 275 23.83 -13.16 -6.16
N GLU A 276 23.33 -12.97 -4.95
CA GLU A 276 23.87 -13.57 -3.73
C GLU A 276 23.77 -15.11 -3.75
N ASN A 277 22.70 -15.65 -4.36
CA ASN A 277 22.45 -17.09 -4.43
C ASN A 277 22.93 -17.73 -5.74
N ASN A 278 23.55 -16.96 -6.65
CA ASN A 278 23.99 -17.41 -7.98
C ASN A 278 22.88 -18.11 -8.78
N ILE A 279 21.66 -17.57 -8.72
CA ILE A 279 20.50 -18.11 -9.42
C ILE A 279 20.58 -17.70 -10.90
N THR A 280 20.35 -18.64 -11.80
CA THR A 280 20.29 -18.36 -13.24
C THR A 280 18.84 -18.15 -13.65
N ILE A 281 18.57 -17.00 -14.26
CA ILE A 281 17.30 -16.64 -14.87
C ILE A 281 17.47 -16.72 -16.39
N ASP A 282 16.60 -17.50 -17.03
CA ASP A 282 16.57 -17.70 -18.49
C ASP A 282 15.80 -16.57 -19.18
#